data_AF-F6GK53-F1
#
_entry.id   AF-F6GK53-F1
#
_cell.length_a   1.000
_cell.length_b   1.000
_cell.length_c   1.000
_cell.angle_alpha   90.00
_cell.angle_beta   90.00
_cell.angle_gamma   90.00
#
_symmetry.space_group_name_H-M   'P 1'
#
loop_
_entity.id
_entity.type
_entity.pdbx_description
1 polymer ?
#
loop_
_entity_poly.entity_id
_entity_poly.type
_entity_poly.pdbx_seq_one_letter_code
_entity_poly.pdbx_strand_id
1 'polypeptide(L)' 'MQATDVYNIAKALPKKELNKLYKLLGSLPEIKESSPITKSKRKKVPDFTVDDAIEFLIENHFNKIK' A
#
# COMPACT_ATOMS: atom_id res chain seq x y z
N MET A 1 8.17 12.60 -18.27
CA MET A 1 9.27 12.29 -17.33
C MET A 1 9.04 10.89 -16.81
N GLN A 2 10.07 10.03 -16.80
CA GLN A 2 9.92 8.69 -16.22
C GLN A 2 10.00 8.76 -14.69
N ALA A 3 9.38 7.78 -14.01
CA ALA A 3 9.44 7.69 -12.55
C ALA A 3 10.88 7.64 -12.02
N THR A 4 11.77 7.01 -12.78
CA THR A 4 13.21 6.95 -12.52
C THR A 4 13.85 8.33 -12.47
N ASP A 5 13.50 9.22 -13.41
CA ASP A 5 14.05 10.58 -13.47
C ASP A 5 13.59 11.39 -12.26
N VAL A 6 12.31 11.28 -11.90
CA VAL A 6 11.73 11.96 -10.74
C VAL A 6 12.39 11.49 -9.45
N TYR A 7 12.62 10.18 -9.31
CA TYR A 7 13.31 9.60 -8.16
C TYR A 7 14.76 10.09 -8.06
N ASN A 8 15.49 10.11 -9.18
CA ASN A 8 16.88 10.56 -9.21
C ASN A 8 17.02 12.04 -8.82
N ILE A 9 16.09 12.89 -9.28
CA ILE A 9 16.03 14.31 -8.91
C ILE A 9 15.72 14.46 -7.42
N ALA A 10 14.71 13.77 -6.90
CA ALA A 10 14.34 13.83 -5.49
C ALA A 10 15.47 13.34 -4.57
N LYS A 11 16.16 12.27 -4.98
CA LYS A 11 17.30 11.68 -4.23
C LYS A 11 18.51 12.61 -4.15
N ALA A 12 18.71 13.46 -5.16
CA ALA A 12 19.81 14.42 -5.19
C ALA A 12 19.59 15.65 -4.28
N LEU A 13 18.36 15.87 -3.78
CA LEU A 13 18.04 17.03 -2.95
C LEU A 13 18.53 16.86 -1.50
N PRO A 14 19.04 17.93 -0.86
CA PRO A 14 19.28 17.95 0.58
C PRO A 14 17.99 17.71 1.37
N LYS A 15 18.08 17.03 2.52
CA LYS A 15 16.91 16.71 3.38
C LYS A 15 15.99 17.91 3.66
N LYS A 16 16.56 19.11 3.85
CA LYS A 16 15.79 20.34 4.10
C LYS A 16 14.93 20.75 2.90
N GLU A 17 15.48 20.63 1.69
CA GLU A 17 14.79 21.00 0.45
C GLU A 17 13.77 19.95 0.04
N LEU A 18 14.11 18.67 0.22
CA LEU A 18 13.17 17.57 0.05
C LEU A 18 11.93 17.74 0.94
N ASN A 19 12.12 18.11 2.21
CA ASN A 19 10.99 18.41 3.10
C ASN A 19 10.15 19.62 2.64
N LYS A 20 10.77 20.66 2.07
CA LYS A 20 10.04 21.80 1.50
C LYS A 20 9.24 21.37 0.27
N LEU A 21 9.83 20.56 -0.60
CA LEU A 21 9.20 20.01 -1.79
C LEU A 21 7.96 19.18 -1.39
N TYR A 22 8.07 18.27 -0.42
CA TYR A 22 6.92 17.50 0.07
C TYR A 22 5.80 18.39 0.62
N LYS A 23 6.13 19.46 1.34
CA LYS A 23 5.13 20.43 1.83
C LYS A 23 4.43 21.17 0.69
N LEU A 24 5.18 21.56 -0.34
CA LEU A 24 4.63 22.22 -1.52
C LEU A 24 3.71 21.26 -2.30
N LEU A 25 4.17 20.04 -2.56
CA LEU A 25 3.38 19.01 -3.25
C LEU A 25 2.11 18.66 -2.47
N GLY A 26 2.21 18.45 -1.16
CA GLY A 26 1.04 18.18 -0.31
C GLY A 26 0.06 19.35 -0.20
N SER A 27 0.43 20.55 -0.64
CA SER A 27 -0.45 21.73 -0.69
C SER A 27 -1.18 21.87 -2.04
N LEU A 28 -0.72 21.18 -3.08
CA LEU A 28 -1.35 21.22 -4.40
C LEU A 28 -2.72 20.52 -4.37
N PRO A 29 -3.80 21.16 -4.85
CA PRO A 29 -5.15 20.59 -4.84
C PRO A 29 -5.23 19.25 -5.56
N GLU A 30 -4.56 19.14 -6.72
CA GLU A 30 -4.52 17.95 -7.58
C GLU A 30 -3.94 16.71 -6.88
N ILE A 31 -3.07 16.90 -5.89
CA ILE A 31 -2.44 15.80 -5.12
C ILE A 31 -3.30 15.43 -3.91
N LYS A 32 -4.06 16.39 -3.35
CA LYS A 32 -5.01 16.15 -2.24
C LYS A 32 -6.26 15.39 -2.69
N GLU A 33 -6.60 15.46 -3.97
CA GLU A 33 -7.73 14.75 -4.58
C GLU A 33 -7.47 13.27 -4.84
N SER A 34 -6.35 12.70 -4.35
CA SER A 34 -6.28 11.24 -4.19
C SER A 34 -7.40 10.84 -3.24
N SER A 35 -8.44 10.27 -3.83
CA SER A 35 -9.69 9.77 -3.28
C SER A 35 -9.68 9.59 -1.76
N PRO A 36 -10.79 9.89 -1.05
CA PRO A 36 -10.91 9.45 0.34
C PRO A 36 -10.54 7.99 0.34
N ILE A 37 -9.47 7.63 1.07
CA ILE A 37 -9.12 6.26 1.35
C ILE A 37 -10.33 5.75 2.12
N THR A 38 -11.34 5.32 1.37
CA THR A 38 -12.43 4.53 1.88
C THR A 38 -11.67 3.34 2.39
N LYS A 39 -11.49 3.28 3.70
CA LYS A 39 -11.01 2.09 4.37
C LYS A 39 -11.93 1.01 3.83
N SER A 40 -11.45 0.23 2.86
CA SER A 40 -12.20 -0.86 2.26
C SER A 40 -12.80 -1.57 3.46
N LYS A 41 -14.13 -1.59 3.57
CA LYS A 41 -14.81 -2.26 4.67
C LYS A 41 -14.28 -3.68 4.62
N ARG A 42 -13.29 -3.99 5.44
CA ARG A 42 -12.71 -5.33 5.51
C ARG A 42 -13.92 -6.19 5.80
N LYS A 43 -14.25 -7.10 4.87
CA LYS A 43 -15.30 -8.07 5.11
C LYS A 43 -14.96 -8.72 6.44
N LYS A 44 -15.91 -8.73 7.38
CA LYS A 44 -15.73 -9.48 8.62
C LYS A 44 -15.41 -10.90 8.18
N VAL A 45 -14.18 -11.34 8.45
CA VAL A 45 -13.84 -12.74 8.29
C VAL A 45 -14.66 -13.52 9.32
N PRO A 46 -15.07 -14.76 9.02
CA PRO A 46 -15.66 -15.63 10.02
C PRO A 46 -14.72 -15.76 11.22
N ASP A 47 -15.28 -16.05 12.39
CA ASP A 47 -14.46 -16.43 13.53
C ASP A 47 -13.76 -17.74 13.16
N PHE A 48 -12.45 -17.64 12.91
CA PHE A 48 -11.64 -18.73 12.39
C PHE A 48 -10.68 -19.17 13.48
N THR A 49 -10.85 -20.40 13.95
CA THR A 49 -9.94 -20.96 14.96
C THR A 49 -8.63 -21.40 14.31
N VAL A 50 -7.63 -21.70 15.15
CA VAL A 50 -6.34 -22.21 14.67
C VAL A 50 -6.53 -23.58 13.99
N ASP A 51 -7.42 -24.41 14.51
CA ASP A 51 -7.69 -25.74 13.96
C ASP A 51 -8.37 -25.64 12.59
N ASP A 52 -9.35 -24.74 12.45
CA ASP A 52 -10.00 -24.45 11.15
C ASP A 52 -8.98 -23.96 10.12
N ALA A 53 -7.96 -23.20 10.54
CA ALA A 53 -6.88 -22.73 9.68
C ALA A 53 -6.00 -23.85 9.16
N ILE A 54 -5.68 -24.81 10.01
CA ILE A 54 -4.88 -25.97 9.64
C ILE A 54 -5.66 -26.82 8.64
N GLU A 55 -6.94 -27.11 8.91
CA GLU A 55 -7.80 -27.89 8.02
C GLU A 55 -7.94 -27.22 6.64
N PHE A 56 -8.25 -25.92 6.62
CA PHE A 56 -8.38 -25.17 5.37
C PHE A 56 -7.10 -25.19 4.52
N LEU A 57 -5.93 -25.06 5.14
CA LEU A 57 -4.63 -25.09 4.44
C LEU A 57 -4.36 -26.47 3.84
N ILE A 58 -4.62 -27.55 4.59
CA ILE A 58 -4.46 -28.92 4.10
C ILE A 58 -5.35 -29.14 2.88
N GLU A 59 -6.63 -28.80 2.97
CA GLU A 59 -7.60 -29.02 1.91
C GLU A 59 -7.33 -28.21 0.64
N ASN A 60 -6.98 -26.92 0.77
CA ASN A 60 -6.95 -26.01 -0.36
C ASN A 60 -5.56 -25.76 -0.91
N HIS A 61 -4.50 -25.89 -0.11
CA HIS A 61 -3.14 -25.54 -0.50
C HIS A 61 -2.25 -26.77 -0.71
N PHE A 62 -2.38 -27.80 0.14
CA PHE A 62 -1.53 -28.99 0.05
C PHE A 62 -2.17 -30.11 -0.79
N ASN A 63 -3.47 -30.36 -0.65
CA ASN A 63 -4.16 -31.42 -1.40
C ASN A 63 -4.51 -31.04 -2.86
N LYS A 64 -4.44 -29.76 -3.23
CA LYS A 64 -4.62 -29.31 -4.64
C LYS A 64 -3.37 -29.46 -5.51
N ILE A 65 -2.23 -29.84 -4.92
CA ILE A 65 -1.04 -30.22 -5.69
C ILE A 65 -1.27 -31.67 -6.16
N LYS A 66 -1.99 -31.83 -7.26
CA LYS A 66 -2.10 -33.08 -8.01
C LYS A 66 -1.86 -32.81 -9.48
#